data_AF-A0A0N0PDK6-F1
#
_entry.id   AF-A0A0N0PDK6-F1
#
_cell.length_a   1.000
_cell.length_b   1.000
_cell.length_c   1.000
_cell.angle_alpha   90.00
_cell.angle_beta   90.00
_cell.angle_gamma   90.00
#
_symmetry.space_group_name_H-M   'P 1'
#
loop_
_entity.id
_entity.type
_entity.pdbx_description
1 polymer ?
#
loop_
_entity_poly.entity_id
_entity_poly.type
_entity_poly.pdbx_seq_one_letter_code
_entity_poly.pdbx_strand_id
1 'polypeptide(L)'
;MTTVRFDTQKTEKTINQVTLLGRAGADPQKRGTEEHPVINFPLATHYSYKYESGDILQRTDWHRISIFKPGLRDTVYKYLKKGQRVYVTGKLSYGEVKLDDGQVRSASTVIADDVIFFQNQQHTEN
;
A
#
# COMPACT_ATOMS: atom_id res chain seq x y z
N MET A 1 -6.68 -45.76 17.27
CA MET A 1 -5.87 -45.13 16.21
C MET A 1 -6.85 -44.41 15.28
N THR A 2 -7.08 -43.12 15.52
CA THR A 2 -8.11 -42.34 14.81
C THR A 2 -7.46 -41.55 13.69
N THR A 3 -7.69 -41.97 12.45
CA THR A 3 -7.20 -41.28 11.26
C THR A 3 -8.06 -40.04 11.00
N VAL A 4 -7.47 -38.85 11.17
CA VAL A 4 -8.08 -37.58 10.75
C VAL A 4 -8.09 -37.53 9.23
N ARG A 5 -9.27 -37.47 8.62
CA ARG A 5 -9.43 -37.28 7.18
C ARG A 5 -9.30 -35.79 6.88
N PHE A 6 -8.29 -35.42 6.09
CA PHE A 6 -8.20 -34.07 5.53
C PHE A 6 -9.17 -33.98 4.34
N ASP A 7 -10.27 -33.26 4.53
CA ASP A 7 -11.20 -32.94 3.45
C ASP A 7 -10.50 -31.98 2.49
N THR A 8 -10.29 -32.41 1.25
CA THR A 8 -9.69 -31.57 0.21
C THR A 8 -10.80 -30.69 -0.34
N GLN A 9 -11.15 -29.63 0.39
CA GLN A 9 -12.08 -28.62 -0.11
C GLN A 9 -11.55 -28.06 -1.42
N LYS A 10 -12.33 -28.22 -2.48
CA LYS A 10 -12.10 -27.63 -3.80
C LYS A 10 -11.89 -26.12 -3.65
N THR A 11 -10.63 -25.68 -3.69
CA THR A 11 -10.31 -24.26 -3.54
C THR A 11 -10.74 -23.52 -4.81
N GLU A 12 -11.77 -22.68 -4.69
CA GLU A 12 -12.18 -21.80 -5.79
C GLU A 12 -11.10 -20.75 -6.05
N LYS A 13 -10.88 -20.43 -7.33
CA LYS A 13 -9.96 -19.35 -7.70
C LYS A 13 -10.62 -18.01 -7.37
N THR A 14 -10.03 -17.26 -6.45
CA THR A 14 -10.47 -15.90 -6.08
C THR A 14 -9.50 -14.85 -6.62
N ILE A 15 -9.96 -13.60 -6.71
CA ILE A 15 -9.14 -12.45 -7.15
C ILE A 15 -9.14 -11.42 -6.04
N ASN A 16 -7.95 -11.04 -5.58
CA ASN A 16 -7.72 -9.89 -4.72
C ASN A 16 -6.64 -9.03 -5.38
N GLN A 17 -7.07 -7.96 -6.02
CA GLN A 17 -6.20 -7.07 -6.77
C GLN A 17 -6.54 -5.62 -6.42
N VAL A 18 -5.51 -4.83 -6.14
CA VAL A 18 -5.57 -3.40 -5.87
C VAL A 18 -4.65 -2.71 -6.86
N THR A 19 -5.15 -1.65 -7.49
CA THR A 19 -4.39 -0.77 -8.37
C THR A 19 -4.58 0.67 -7.91
N LEU A 20 -3.49 1.36 -7.60
CA LEU A 20 -3.50 2.74 -7.11
C LEU A 20 -2.53 3.60 -7.91
N LEU A 21 -2.93 4.83 -8.18
CA LEU A 21 -2.07 5.86 -8.74
C LEU A 21 -2.18 7.09 -7.84
N GLY A 22 -1.09 7.44 -7.17
CA GLY A 22 -1.12 8.47 -6.14
C GLY A 22 0.24 9.09 -5.89
N ARG A 23 0.33 9.87 -4.82
CA ARG A 23 1.59 10.48 -4.37
C ARG A 23 2.00 9.96 -3.01
N ALA A 24 3.28 9.67 -2.83
CA ALA A 24 3.84 9.29 -1.53
C ALA A 24 3.70 10.45 -0.55
N GLY A 25 3.00 10.26 0.57
CA GLY A 25 2.82 11.30 1.59
C GLY A 25 4.06 11.53 2.47
N ALA A 26 4.93 10.53 2.54
CA ALA A 26 6.17 10.54 3.30
C ALA A 26 7.21 9.68 2.60
N ASP A 27 8.47 9.85 2.99
CA ASP A 27 9.55 8.96 2.55
C ASP A 27 9.30 7.52 3.04
N PRO A 28 9.75 6.50 2.27
CA PRO A 28 9.62 5.10 2.65
C PRO A 28 10.39 4.81 3.95
N GLN A 29 9.73 4.16 4.89
CA GLN A 29 10.32 3.73 6.16
C GLN A 29 10.57 2.23 6.17
N LYS A 30 11.78 1.83 6.56
CA LYS A 30 12.12 0.42 6.85
C LYS A 30 11.63 0.05 8.24
N ARG A 31 10.83 -1.01 8.32
CA ARG A 31 10.33 -1.64 9.56
C ARG A 31 10.50 -3.15 9.48
N GLY A 32 10.06 -3.85 10.51
CA GLY A 32 10.20 -5.30 10.64
C GLY A 32 11.52 -5.70 11.29
N THR A 33 11.77 -7.01 11.35
CA THR A 33 13.02 -7.58 11.87
C THR A 33 14.07 -7.64 10.76
N GLU A 34 15.32 -7.95 11.12
CA GLU A 34 16.38 -8.16 10.12
C GLU A 34 16.08 -9.34 9.18
N GLU A 35 15.40 -10.37 9.69
CA GLU A 35 14.98 -11.54 8.94
C GLU A 35 13.77 -11.26 8.03
N HIS A 36 12.85 -10.39 8.49
CA HIS A 36 11.65 -10.00 7.73
C HIS A 36 11.51 -8.47 7.58
N PRO A 37 12.39 -7.82 6.80
CA PRO A 37 12.27 -6.39 6.55
C PRO A 37 11.06 -6.07 5.68
N VAL A 38 10.34 -5.01 6.06
CA VAL A 38 9.23 -4.45 5.29
C VAL A 38 9.48 -2.95 5.06
N ILE A 39 9.23 -2.48 3.84
CA ILE A 39 9.18 -1.06 3.54
C ILE A 39 7.73 -0.60 3.55
N ASN A 40 7.43 0.47 4.27
CA ASN A 40 6.11 1.08 4.27
C ASN A 40 6.15 2.57 3.91
N PHE A 41 5.08 3.03 3.29
CA PHE A 41 4.84 4.45 3.06
C PHE A 41 3.33 4.72 2.89
N PRO A 42 2.86 5.93 3.24
CA PRO A 42 1.50 6.35 2.94
C PRO A 42 1.38 6.83 1.49
N LEU A 43 0.30 6.46 0.81
CA LEU A 43 -0.03 6.90 -0.54
C LEU A 43 -1.35 7.69 -0.50
N ALA A 44 -1.32 8.92 -0.99
CA ALA A 44 -2.50 9.75 -1.15
C ALA A 44 -3.12 9.54 -2.54
N THR A 45 -4.43 9.32 -2.57
CA THR A 45 -5.24 9.44 -3.78
C THR A 45 -6.29 10.51 -3.57
N HIS A 46 -6.50 11.36 -4.57
CA HIS A 46 -7.46 12.46 -4.48
C HIS A 46 -8.67 12.17 -5.38
N TYR A 47 -9.85 12.47 -4.86
CA TYR A 47 -11.10 12.44 -5.60
C TYR A 47 -11.76 13.81 -5.52
N SER A 48 -12.13 14.38 -6.67
CA SER A 48 -12.84 15.64 -6.78
C SER A 48 -14.19 15.38 -7.45
N TYR A 49 -15.27 15.68 -6.74
CA TYR A 49 -16.64 15.55 -7.25
C TYR A 49 -17.31 16.91 -7.23
N LYS A 50 -17.98 17.26 -8.33
CA LYS A 50 -18.80 18.47 -8.41
C LYS A 50 -20.25 18.09 -8.23
N TYR A 51 -20.91 18.63 -7.22
CA TYR A 51 -22.34 18.47 -6.99
C TYR A 51 -23.15 19.31 -7.99
N GLU A 52 -24.41 18.93 -8.19
CA GLU A 52 -25.37 19.70 -8.99
C GLU A 52 -25.63 21.10 -8.42
N SER A 53 -25.46 21.29 -7.11
CA SER A 53 -25.51 22.59 -6.43
C SER A 53 -24.41 23.56 -6.87
N GLY A 54 -23.35 23.06 -7.53
CA GLY A 54 -22.17 23.82 -7.91
C GLY A 54 -20.99 23.64 -6.95
N ASP A 55 -21.20 23.05 -5.77
CA ASP A 55 -20.15 22.81 -4.78
C ASP A 55 -19.17 21.72 -5.22
N ILE A 56 -17.89 21.88 -4.89
CA ILE A 56 -16.84 20.90 -5.19
C ILE A 56 -16.43 20.21 -3.90
N LEU A 57 -16.69 18.89 -3.81
CA LEU A 57 -16.13 18.04 -2.77
C LEU A 57 -14.75 17.56 -3.18
N GLN A 58 -13.76 17.91 -2.38
CA GLN A 58 -12.42 17.32 -2.47
C GLN A 58 -12.20 16.39 -1.29
N ARG A 59 -11.86 15.13 -1.58
CA ARG A 59 -11.50 14.13 -0.59
C ARG A 59 -10.16 13.51 -0.91
N THR A 60 -9.36 13.27 0.13
CA THR A 60 -8.09 12.55 0.03
C THR A 60 -8.19 11.27 0.84
N ASP A 61 -8.00 10.14 0.18
CA ASP A 61 -7.94 8.84 0.85
C ASP A 61 -6.48 8.41 0.99
N TRP A 62 -6.13 8.02 2.21
CA TRP A 62 -4.78 7.62 2.59
C TRP A 62 -4.68 6.09 2.62
N HIS A 63 -3.77 5.56 1.81
CA HIS A 63 -3.54 4.13 1.67
C HIS A 63 -2.21 3.79 2.31
N ARG A 64 -2.18 2.74 3.14
CA ARG A 64 -0.93 2.21 3.69
C ARG A 64 -0.35 1.19 2.72
N ILE A 65 0.80 1.48 2.13
CA ILE A 65 1.51 0.55 1.24
C ILE A 65 2.59 -0.16 2.04
N SER A 66 2.65 -1.49 1.91
CA SER A 66 3.69 -2.35 2.49
C SER A 66 4.32 -3.21 1.41
N ILE A 67 5.65 -3.27 1.37
CA ILE A 67 6.41 -4.04 0.40
C ILE A 67 7.30 -5.04 1.14
N PHE A 68 7.07 -6.32 0.87
CA PHE A 68 7.86 -7.42 1.42
C PHE A 68 8.85 -7.99 0.41
N LYS A 69 8.56 -7.88 -0.90
CA LYS A 69 9.40 -8.42 -1.97
C LYS A 69 10.80 -7.79 -1.93
N PRO A 70 11.89 -8.57 -1.71
CA PRO A 70 13.21 -8.00 -1.44
C PRO A 70 13.73 -7.03 -2.50
N GLY A 71 13.67 -7.39 -3.79
CA GLY A 71 14.14 -6.48 -4.86
C GLY A 71 13.32 -5.19 -4.98
N LEU A 72 12.00 -5.27 -4.78
CA LEU A 72 11.11 -4.12 -4.89
C LEU A 72 11.26 -3.19 -3.68
N ARG A 73 11.37 -3.75 -2.47
CA ARG A 73 11.49 -2.96 -1.25
C ARG A 73 12.79 -2.15 -1.24
N ASP A 74 13.91 -2.73 -1.67
CA ASP A 74 15.21 -2.04 -1.68
C ASP A 74 15.23 -0.93 -2.74
N THR A 75 14.62 -1.19 -3.90
CA THR A 75 14.42 -0.19 -4.97
C THR A 75 13.56 0.97 -4.47
N VAL A 76 12.40 0.69 -3.88
CA VAL A 76 11.50 1.72 -3.34
C VAL A 76 12.18 2.50 -2.23
N TYR A 77 12.87 1.85 -1.29
CA TYR A 77 13.57 2.54 -0.21
C TYR A 77 14.65 3.50 -0.71
N LYS A 78 15.37 3.12 -1.78
CA LYS A 78 16.44 3.92 -2.35
C LYS A 78 15.91 5.11 -3.16
N TYR A 79 14.89 4.90 -4.00
CA TYR A 79 14.49 5.87 -5.02
C TYR A 79 13.21 6.64 -4.69
N LEU A 80 12.30 6.06 -3.90
CA LEU A 80 11.05 6.75 -3.53
C LEU A 80 11.35 7.91 -2.59
N LYS A 81 10.76 9.05 -2.89
CA LYS A 81 10.77 10.25 -2.04
C LYS A 81 9.36 10.77 -1.82
N LYS A 82 9.17 11.46 -0.70
CA LYS A 82 7.93 12.20 -0.40
C LYS A 82 7.53 13.05 -1.61
N GLY A 83 6.24 13.03 -1.93
CA GLY A 83 5.61 13.79 -3.02
C GLY A 83 5.73 13.14 -4.40
N GLN A 84 6.60 12.14 -4.59
CA GLN A 84 6.72 11.44 -5.87
C GLN A 84 5.44 10.71 -6.22
N ARG A 85 5.10 10.76 -7.50
CA ARG A 85 3.95 10.04 -8.05
C ARG A 85 4.36 8.60 -8.34
N VAL A 86 3.53 7.65 -7.89
CA VAL A 86 3.76 6.23 -8.07
C VAL A 86 2.47 5.52 -8.46
N TYR A 87 2.63 4.50 -9.30
CA TYR A 87 1.60 3.51 -9.60
C TYR A 87 1.94 2.25 -8.82
N VAL A 88 0.97 1.73 -8.07
CA VAL A 88 1.14 0.58 -7.19
C VAL A 88 0.12 -0.47 -7.58
N THR A 89 0.57 -1.71 -7.81
CA THR A 89 -0.30 -2.88 -7.89
C THR A 89 0.00 -3.83 -6.75
N GLY A 90 -1.02 -4.52 -6.29
CA GLY A 90 -0.89 -5.45 -5.18
C GLY A 90 -2.20 -6.04 -4.77
N LYS A 91 -2.30 -6.38 -3.48
CA LYS A 91 -3.47 -6.99 -2.86
C LYS A 91 -3.82 -6.31 -1.56
N LEU A 92 -5.11 -6.31 -1.22
CA LEU A 92 -5.56 -5.79 0.06
C LEU A 92 -5.36 -6.84 1.16
N SER A 93 -4.84 -6.41 2.30
CA SER A 93 -4.68 -7.23 3.50
C SER A 93 -5.19 -6.46 4.71
N TYR A 94 -6.01 -7.13 5.52
CA TYR A 94 -6.43 -6.61 6.81
C TYR A 94 -5.49 -7.19 7.87
N GLY A 95 -4.72 -6.31 8.51
CA GLY A 95 -3.89 -6.67 9.64
C GLY A 95 -4.47 -6.14 10.93
N GLU A 96 -3.92 -6.58 12.05
CA GLU A 96 -4.22 -6.05 13.36
C GLU A 96 -3.07 -5.17 13.82
N VAL A 97 -3.38 -3.97 14.29
CA VAL A 97 -2.42 -3.07 14.92
C VAL A 97 -2.83 -2.89 16.37
N LYS A 98 -1.94 -3.28 17.29
CA LYS A 98 -2.08 -2.98 18.72
C LYS A 98 -1.71 -1.54 18.95
N LEU A 99 -2.61 -0.79 19.56
CA LEU A 99 -2.38 0.56 20.03
C LEU A 99 -1.79 0.53 21.45
N ASP A 100 -1.21 1.65 21.88
CA ASP A 100 -0.56 1.78 23.18
C ASP A 100 -1.54 1.62 24.36
N ASP A 101 -2.84 1.80 24.12
CA ASP A 101 -3.93 1.59 25.08
C ASP A 101 -4.35 0.11 25.20
N GLY A 102 -3.69 -0.80 24.47
CA GLY A 102 -4.01 -2.22 24.42
C GLY A 102 -5.16 -2.60 23.48
N GLN A 103 -5.81 -1.63 22.82
CA GLN A 103 -6.85 -1.93 21.82
C GLN A 103 -6.25 -2.44 20.52
N VAL A 104 -6.86 -3.47 19.96
CA VAL A 104 -6.52 -4.00 18.64
C VAL A 104 -7.43 -3.32 17.61
N ARG A 105 -6.85 -2.65 16.62
CA ARG A 105 -7.60 -2.10 15.49
C ARG A 105 -7.25 -2.82 14.20
N SER A 106 -8.29 -3.16 13.44
CA SER A 106 -8.15 -3.65 12.07
C SER A 106 -7.60 -2.52 11.20
N ALA A 107 -6.48 -2.78 10.54
CA ALA A 107 -5.80 -1.85 9.66
C ALA A 107 -5.72 -2.44 8.25
N SER A 108 -6.34 -1.75 7.29
CA SER A 108 -6.25 -2.08 5.87
C SER A 108 -4.88 -1.67 5.33
N THR A 109 -4.14 -2.62 4.78
CA THR A 109 -2.82 -2.43 4.19
C THR A 109 -2.81 -3.01 2.79
N VAL A 110 -2.24 -2.27 1.84
CA VAL A 110 -2.00 -2.79 0.49
C VAL A 110 -0.62 -3.41 0.46
N ILE A 111 -0.55 -4.71 0.22
CA ILE A 111 0.70 -5.43 -0.02
C ILE A 111 1.04 -5.27 -1.48
N ALA A 112 2.08 -4.51 -1.79
CA ALA A 112 2.47 -4.21 -3.16
C ALA A 112 3.27 -5.36 -3.79
N ASP A 113 2.86 -5.74 -4.99
CA ASP A 113 3.53 -6.73 -5.85
C ASP A 113 4.44 -6.03 -6.89
N ASP A 114 4.05 -4.82 -7.31
CA ASP A 114 4.84 -3.96 -8.20
C ASP A 114 4.63 -2.46 -7.91
N VAL A 115 5.65 -1.65 -8.21
CA VAL A 115 5.63 -0.19 -8.08
C VAL A 115 6.36 0.46 -9.25
N ILE A 116 5.66 1.33 -9.97
CA ILE A 116 6.22 2.14 -11.06
C ILE A 116 6.36 3.57 -10.58
N PHE A 117 7.58 4.11 -10.70
CA PHE A 117 7.90 5.50 -10.39
C PHE A 117 7.67 6.37 -11.62
N PHE A 118 7.04 7.51 -11.44
CA PHE A 118 7.00 8.55 -12.46
C PHE A 118 8.14 9.53 -12.19
N GLN A 119 9.01 9.73 -13.19
CA GLN A 119 10.06 10.74 -13.08
C GLN A 119 9.42 12.13 -12.96
N ASN A 120 9.84 12.88 -11.94
CA ASN A 120 9.58 14.31 -11.92
C ASN A 120 10.52 14.94 -12.96
N GLN A 121 9.97 15.55 -14.01
CA GLN A 121 10.73 16.51 -14.80
C GLN A 121 11.07 17.67 -13.88
N GLN A 122 12.28 17.67 -13.33
CA GLN A 122 12.82 18.86 -12.69
C GLN A 122 13.10 19.84 -13.82
N HIS A 123 12.23 20.85 -13.96
CA HIS A 123 12.51 22.00 -14.82
C HIS A 123 13.77 22.65 -14.27
N THR A 124 14.89 22.44 -14.95
CA THR A 124 16.16 23.08 -14.63
C THR A 124 16.04 24.49 -15.19
N GLU A 125 15.65 25.45 -14.35
CA GLU A 125 15.78 26.86 -14.71
C GLU A 125 17.26 27.24 -14.61
N ASN A 126 17.82 27.63 -15.77
CA ASN A 126 19.12 28.31 -15.89
C ASN A 126 19.01 29.76 -15.44
#